data_AF-F4PL74-F1
#
_entry.id   AF-F4PL74-F1
#
_cell.length_a   1.000
_cell.length_b   1.000
_cell.length_c   1.000
_cell.angle_alpha   90.00
_cell.angle_beta   90.00
_cell.angle_gamma   90.00
#
_symmetry.space_group_name_H-M   'P 1'
#
loop_
_entity.id
_entity.type
_entity.pdbx_description
1 polymer ?
#
loop_
_entity_poly.entity_id
_entity_poly.type
_entity_poly.pdbx_seq_one_letter_code
_entity_poly.pdbx_strand_id
1 'polypeptide(L)'
;MSECILTGSDLTKPGMVKTKLSLNSSVDYHIKLQQKKQHQQQQQRQQEMTTTISPSVSKEYWPNVYERDQHGVDRLATWSVCTLHMLGIDHTIGMVQIELNKETGRLLLSPATQQQQEQQYAHNHNNNNKNSRFIVPIAHPDTCPFKAMITSQSHQQFLKESPPLNPIKVGVSILIQDKYDRVFLTKRASTMRIFPSFWVLPGGHMEKGETFEETGMRELLEETGIDLVSTRNVNLTVFGAYESTYPLYLNEGRLPTDHHTVIYAHIKIDQDIDNSQIKLEPNEVEIGAWVPLSLLAEMFDNRGKGYEFKDSPHNYKHLLNRQAKGPSSEANDGDSSEDLEIHYSTKNTNDNHQQQKVGNLRQSFLTGGELIPEGTVFILKQYLNLQQQKQKELEK
;
A
#
# COMPACT_ATOMS: atom_id res chain seq x y z
N MET A 1 4.27 21.81 -51.17
CA MET A 1 3.55 21.64 -52.44
C MET A 1 3.08 20.21 -52.56
N SER A 2 1.78 19.98 -52.38
CA SER A 2 0.95 18.99 -53.10
C SER A 2 -0.44 18.98 -52.46
N GLU A 3 -1.41 19.47 -53.23
CA GLU A 3 -2.84 19.54 -52.91
C GLU A 3 -3.54 18.18 -53.09
N CYS A 4 -4.66 17.99 -52.41
CA CYS A 4 -5.79 17.16 -52.83
C CYS A 4 -7.03 17.58 -52.01
N ILE A 5 -7.80 18.55 -52.49
CA ILE A 5 -9.07 18.44 -53.24
C ILE A 5 -10.22 17.88 -52.38
N LEU A 6 -11.15 18.78 -52.07
CA LEU A 6 -12.51 18.51 -51.60
C LEU A 6 -13.43 18.27 -52.81
N THR A 7 -14.26 17.22 -52.76
CA THR A 7 -15.52 17.14 -53.51
C THR A 7 -16.60 16.57 -52.58
N GLY A 8 -17.76 17.23 -52.54
CA GLY A 8 -18.89 16.89 -51.66
C GLY A 8 -19.99 16.09 -52.35
N SER A 9 -20.91 15.52 -51.55
CA SER A 9 -22.37 15.79 -51.58
C SER A 9 -23.20 14.74 -50.79
N ASP A 10 -24.28 15.27 -50.20
CA ASP A 10 -25.55 14.65 -49.78
C ASP A 10 -25.75 13.81 -48.50
N LEU A 11 -26.26 14.52 -47.47
CA LEU A 11 -27.53 14.34 -46.73
C LEU A 11 -28.07 12.91 -46.48
N THR A 12 -28.20 12.51 -45.21
CA THR A 12 -29.48 12.45 -44.47
C THR A 12 -29.38 11.81 -43.06
N LYS A 13 -30.08 12.43 -42.10
CA LYS A 13 -30.61 11.99 -40.77
C LYS A 13 -29.80 12.26 -39.48
N PRO A 14 -30.50 12.67 -38.38
CA PRO A 14 -29.89 13.19 -37.17
C PRO A 14 -29.68 12.09 -36.13
N GLY A 15 -28.45 11.95 -35.62
CA GLY A 15 -28.10 11.02 -34.56
C GLY A 15 -27.22 11.70 -33.52
N MET A 16 -27.67 11.68 -32.27
CA MET A 16 -27.01 12.21 -31.07
C MET A 16 -25.48 12.04 -31.10
N VAL A 17 -24.75 13.16 -31.08
CA VAL A 17 -23.32 13.18 -30.76
C VAL A 17 -23.17 12.91 -29.26
N LYS A 18 -22.89 11.65 -28.90
CA LYS A 18 -22.21 11.33 -27.64
C LYS A 18 -20.72 11.49 -27.90
N THR A 19 -20.14 12.60 -27.46
CA THR A 19 -18.70 12.82 -27.44
C THR A 19 -18.09 11.82 -26.45
N LYS A 20 -17.61 10.69 -26.96
CA LYS A 20 -16.71 9.79 -26.23
C LYS A 20 -15.35 10.49 -26.16
N LEU A 21 -15.07 11.15 -25.03
CA LEU A 21 -13.71 11.52 -24.66
C LEU A 21 -12.90 10.22 -24.50
N SER A 22 -12.04 9.93 -25.47
CA SER A 22 -11.05 8.84 -25.35
C SER A 22 -9.91 9.32 -24.46
N LEU A 23 -9.88 8.84 -23.22
CA LEU A 23 -8.76 9.01 -22.31
C LEU A 23 -7.78 7.83 -22.47
N ASN A 24 -6.56 8.16 -22.87
CA ASN A 24 -5.28 7.45 -22.79
C ASN A 24 -5.27 5.91 -22.58
N SER A 25 -5.48 5.15 -23.65
CA SER A 25 -5.27 3.69 -23.69
C SER A 25 -3.79 3.25 -23.71
N SER A 26 -2.85 4.17 -23.91
CA SER A 26 -1.43 3.84 -24.10
C SER A 26 -0.67 3.61 -22.78
N VAL A 27 -1.07 4.27 -21.69
CA VAL A 27 -0.40 4.18 -20.38
C VAL A 27 -0.75 2.86 -19.70
N ASP A 28 -2.04 2.51 -19.64
CA ASP A 28 -2.52 1.22 -19.14
C ASP A 28 -1.94 0.04 -19.92
N TYR A 29 -1.77 0.19 -21.24
CA TYR A 29 -1.16 -0.82 -22.08
C TYR A 29 0.33 -1.02 -21.74
N HIS A 30 1.08 0.07 -21.50
CA HIS A 30 2.49 0.00 -21.13
C HIS A 30 2.71 -0.61 -19.74
N ILE A 31 1.88 -0.27 -18.75
CA ILE A 31 1.93 -0.87 -17.41
C ILE A 31 1.65 -2.38 -17.50
N LYS A 32 0.58 -2.77 -18.21
CA LYS A 32 0.25 -4.20 -18.42
C LYS A 32 1.34 -4.96 -19.18
N LEU A 33 2.00 -4.32 -20.14
CA LEU A 33 3.12 -4.91 -20.89
C LEU A 33 4.39 -5.06 -20.04
N GLN A 34 4.71 -4.07 -19.22
CA GLN A 34 5.84 -4.16 -18.29
C GLN A 34 5.59 -5.25 -17.25
N GLN A 35 4.39 -5.33 -16.67
CA GLN A 35 3.98 -6.41 -15.78
C GLN A 35 4.08 -7.79 -16.47
N LYS A 36 3.67 -7.90 -17.74
CA LYS A 36 3.75 -9.16 -18.51
C LYS A 36 5.20 -9.57 -18.85
N LYS A 37 6.06 -8.63 -19.23
CA LYS A 37 7.49 -8.90 -19.50
C LYS A 37 8.24 -9.30 -18.23
N GLN A 38 7.93 -8.66 -17.10
CA GLN A 38 8.48 -9.02 -15.79
C GLN A 38 8.02 -10.42 -15.36
N HIS A 39 6.75 -10.77 -15.61
CA HIS A 39 6.22 -12.11 -15.36
C HIS A 39 6.99 -13.20 -16.14
N GLN A 40 7.32 -12.95 -17.41
CA GLN A 40 8.08 -13.90 -18.24
C GLN A 40 9.52 -14.11 -17.74
N GLN A 41 10.25 -13.03 -17.38
CA GLN A 41 11.61 -13.16 -16.84
C GLN A 41 11.64 -13.87 -15.47
N GLN A 42 10.57 -13.76 -14.68
CA GLN A 42 10.47 -14.43 -13.39
C GLN A 42 10.11 -15.91 -13.51
N GLN A 43 9.30 -16.30 -14.51
CA GLN A 43 9.03 -17.71 -14.80
C GLN A 43 10.33 -18.48 -15.16
N GLN A 44 11.25 -17.85 -15.89
CA GLN A 44 12.56 -18.44 -16.20
C GLN A 44 13.40 -18.67 -14.93
N ARG A 45 13.48 -17.68 -14.03
CA ARG A 45 14.23 -17.82 -12.76
C ARG A 45 13.65 -18.87 -11.81
N GLN A 46 12.34 -19.10 -11.83
CA GLN A 46 11.70 -20.13 -10.99
C GLN A 46 11.99 -21.55 -11.49
N GLN A 47 12.10 -21.76 -12.81
CA GLN A 47 12.48 -23.07 -13.37
C GLN A 47 13.91 -23.47 -12.96
N GLU A 48 14.80 -22.49 -12.75
CA GLU A 48 16.19 -22.71 -12.35
C GLU A 48 16.37 -23.01 -10.85
N MET A 49 15.43 -22.62 -9.97
CA MET A 49 15.50 -22.83 -8.51
C MET A 49 14.88 -24.15 -8.02
N THR A 50 14.09 -24.84 -8.85
CA THR A 50 13.41 -26.10 -8.49
C THR A 50 14.34 -27.32 -8.31
N THR A 51 15.66 -27.16 -8.45
CA THR A 51 16.65 -28.26 -8.43
C THR A 51 17.39 -28.45 -7.10
N THR A 52 17.05 -27.74 -6.02
CA THR A 52 17.70 -27.94 -4.71
C THR A 52 16.70 -27.85 -3.56
N ILE A 53 16.22 -29.00 -3.08
CA ILE A 53 15.36 -29.08 -1.89
C ILE A 53 16.17 -29.75 -0.78
N SER A 54 16.57 -28.97 0.23
CA SER A 54 16.97 -29.48 1.55
C SER A 54 15.75 -29.52 2.48
N PRO A 55 15.73 -30.36 3.53
CA PRO A 55 14.58 -30.46 4.43
C PRO A 55 14.55 -29.21 5.32
N SER A 56 13.56 -28.33 5.12
CA SER A 56 13.41 -27.07 5.85
C SER A 56 12.68 -27.28 7.18
N VAL A 57 13.23 -26.72 8.26
CA VAL A 57 12.52 -26.49 9.52
C VAL A 57 11.29 -25.63 9.21
N SER A 58 10.09 -26.07 9.59
CA SER A 58 8.87 -25.31 9.33
C SER A 58 8.91 -23.98 10.07
N LYS A 59 9.02 -22.86 9.36
CA LYS A 59 8.93 -21.51 9.93
C LYS A 59 7.54 -21.34 10.58
N GLU A 60 7.51 -21.14 11.90
CA GLU A 60 6.29 -20.81 12.66
C GLU A 60 5.92 -19.35 12.36
N TYR A 61 4.70 -19.10 11.88
CA TYR A 61 4.17 -17.74 11.67
C TYR A 61 3.32 -17.32 12.86
N TRP A 62 3.40 -16.03 13.21
CA TRP A 62 2.69 -15.44 14.34
C TRP A 62 2.12 -14.07 13.93
N PRO A 63 0.97 -13.64 14.48
CA PRO A 63 -0.01 -14.42 15.22
C PRO A 63 -0.84 -15.27 14.25
N ASN A 64 -1.67 -16.16 14.80
CA ASN A 64 -2.71 -16.83 14.01
C ASN A 64 -3.90 -15.90 13.83
N VAL A 65 -4.42 -15.82 12.60
CA VAL A 65 -5.57 -14.98 12.25
C VAL A 65 -6.86 -15.76 12.48
N TYR A 66 -7.81 -15.12 13.15
CA TYR A 66 -9.15 -15.62 13.43
C TYR A 66 -10.18 -14.64 12.90
N GLU A 67 -11.31 -15.16 12.47
CA GLU A 67 -12.51 -14.37 12.16
C GLU A 67 -13.55 -14.55 13.27
N ARG A 68 -14.39 -13.53 13.46
CA ARG A 68 -15.65 -13.64 14.19
C ARG A 68 -16.78 -13.36 13.22
N ASP A 69 -17.66 -14.34 13.04
CA ASP A 69 -18.84 -14.19 12.21
C ASP A 69 -19.90 -13.30 12.89
N GLN A 70 -20.96 -12.96 12.14
CA GLN A 70 -22.10 -12.17 12.63
C GLN A 70 -22.85 -12.80 13.82
N HIS A 71 -22.63 -14.09 14.11
CA HIS A 71 -23.23 -14.80 15.26
C HIS A 71 -22.31 -14.81 16.49
N GLY A 72 -21.13 -14.17 16.40
CA GLY A 72 -20.17 -14.08 17.49
C GLY A 72 -19.28 -15.32 17.63
N VAL A 73 -19.26 -16.21 16.63
CA VAL A 73 -18.46 -17.43 16.67
C VAL A 73 -17.07 -17.15 16.12
N ASP A 74 -16.06 -17.44 16.94
CA ASP A 74 -14.65 -17.27 16.61
C ASP A 74 -14.10 -18.52 15.90
N ARG A 75 -13.47 -18.36 14.74
CA ARG A 75 -12.89 -19.45 13.95
C ARG A 75 -11.50 -19.09 13.45
N LEU A 76 -10.64 -20.09 13.29
CA LEU A 76 -9.35 -19.89 12.62
C LEU A 76 -9.62 -19.52 11.16
N ALA A 77 -9.03 -18.42 10.70
CA ALA A 77 -9.24 -17.93 9.34
C ALA A 77 -8.67 -18.93 8.34
N THR A 78 -9.46 -19.25 7.31
CA THR A 78 -9.05 -20.22 6.28
C THR A 78 -8.20 -19.52 5.23
N TRP A 79 -6.96 -19.97 5.06
CA TRP A 79 -5.99 -19.34 4.16
C TRP A 79 -6.47 -19.21 2.70
N SER A 80 -7.30 -20.13 2.22
CA SER A 80 -7.79 -20.13 0.83
C SER A 80 -9.04 -19.27 0.61
N VAL A 81 -9.51 -18.55 1.63
CA VAL A 81 -10.73 -17.73 1.55
C VAL A 81 -10.37 -16.26 1.73
N CYS A 82 -11.00 -15.41 0.92
CA CYS A 82 -10.81 -13.97 1.00
C CYS A 82 -11.24 -13.43 2.37
N THR A 83 -10.42 -12.57 2.97
CA THR A 83 -10.65 -11.98 4.30
C THR A 83 -11.94 -11.19 4.37
N LEU A 84 -12.22 -10.31 3.40
CA LEU A 84 -13.48 -9.57 3.40
C LEU A 84 -14.70 -10.49 3.21
N HIS A 85 -14.58 -11.51 2.36
CA HIS A 85 -15.65 -12.48 2.15
C HIS A 85 -15.93 -13.32 3.41
N MET A 86 -14.88 -13.75 4.10
CA MET A 86 -14.94 -14.41 5.42
C MET A 86 -15.78 -13.59 6.42
N LEU A 87 -15.56 -12.28 6.43
CA LEU A 87 -16.27 -11.33 7.28
C LEU A 87 -17.66 -10.92 6.74
N GLY A 88 -18.14 -11.51 5.65
CA GLY A 88 -19.44 -11.16 5.04
C GLY A 88 -19.47 -9.77 4.39
N ILE A 89 -18.32 -9.24 4.00
CA ILE A 89 -18.17 -7.95 3.32
C ILE A 89 -18.01 -8.21 1.82
N ASP A 90 -18.98 -7.76 1.02
CA ASP A 90 -19.01 -8.00 -0.44
C ASP A 90 -18.38 -6.89 -1.30
N HIS A 91 -17.82 -5.86 -0.65
CA HIS A 91 -17.12 -4.74 -1.29
C HIS A 91 -15.60 -4.92 -1.24
N THR A 92 -14.85 -4.10 -1.99
CA THR A 92 -13.37 -4.11 -1.93
C THR A 92 -12.81 -3.38 -0.71
N ILE A 93 -13.66 -2.66 0.03
CA ILE A 93 -13.34 -1.97 1.28
C ILE A 93 -14.44 -2.26 2.30
N GLY A 94 -14.08 -2.52 3.54
CA GLY A 94 -15.01 -2.60 4.66
C GLY A 94 -14.39 -2.09 5.96
N MET A 95 -15.23 -1.91 6.98
CA MET A 95 -14.77 -1.54 8.32
C MET A 95 -14.72 -2.78 9.21
N VAL A 96 -13.58 -2.99 9.86
CA VAL A 96 -13.37 -4.15 10.73
C VAL A 96 -12.82 -3.73 12.08
N GLN A 97 -13.21 -4.46 13.11
CA GLN A 97 -12.55 -4.45 14.39
C GLN A 97 -11.42 -5.49 14.39
N ILE A 98 -10.22 -5.05 14.76
CA ILE A 98 -8.99 -5.83 14.88
C ILE A 98 -8.64 -5.94 16.36
N GLU A 99 -8.46 -7.16 16.87
CA GLU A 99 -8.07 -7.42 18.26
C GLU A 99 -6.84 -8.34 18.32
N LEU A 100 -5.72 -7.82 18.85
CA LEU A 100 -4.51 -8.61 19.06
C LEU A 100 -4.38 -9.07 20.51
N ASN A 101 -4.41 -10.38 20.75
CA ASN A 101 -3.96 -10.96 22.01
C ASN A 101 -2.54 -11.49 21.84
N LYS A 102 -1.57 -10.75 22.37
CA LYS A 102 -0.15 -11.10 22.25
C LYS A 102 0.23 -12.34 23.07
N GLU A 103 -0.44 -12.58 24.19
CA GLU A 103 -0.17 -13.72 25.08
C GLU A 103 -0.60 -15.04 24.44
N THR A 104 -1.75 -15.04 23.76
CA THR A 104 -2.27 -16.23 23.07
C THR A 104 -1.80 -16.34 21.62
N GLY A 105 -1.18 -15.29 21.06
CA GLY A 105 -0.82 -15.23 19.64
C GLY A 105 -2.03 -15.24 18.71
N ARG A 106 -3.09 -14.53 19.09
CA ARG A 106 -4.37 -14.50 18.37
C ARG A 106 -4.67 -13.11 17.85
N LEU A 107 -4.79 -12.98 16.52
CA LEU A 107 -5.33 -11.79 15.87
C LEU A 107 -6.77 -12.08 15.44
N LEU A 108 -7.74 -11.39 16.02
CA LEU A 108 -9.14 -11.52 15.68
C LEU A 108 -9.60 -10.38 14.78
N LEU A 109 -10.25 -10.73 13.66
CA LEU A 109 -10.93 -9.81 12.75
C LEU A 109 -12.44 -10.01 12.86
N SER A 110 -13.19 -8.92 12.92
CA SER A 110 -14.65 -8.96 12.97
C SER A 110 -15.27 -7.76 12.25
N PRO A 111 -16.47 -7.89 11.65
CA PRO A 111 -17.15 -6.74 11.05
C PRO A 111 -17.42 -5.66 12.10
N ALA A 112 -17.14 -4.39 11.77
CA ALA A 112 -17.43 -3.29 12.68
C ALA A 112 -18.88 -2.84 12.55
N THR A 113 -19.63 -2.84 13.66
CA THR A 113 -21.01 -2.31 13.67
C THR A 113 -21.03 -0.79 13.53
N GLN A 114 -22.14 -0.24 13.03
CA GLN A 114 -22.29 1.21 12.85
C GLN A 114 -22.13 1.98 14.18
N GLN A 115 -22.67 1.45 15.28
CA GLN A 115 -22.51 2.04 16.62
C GLN A 115 -21.06 2.09 17.08
N GLN A 116 -20.29 1.03 16.82
CA GLN A 116 -18.88 0.98 17.17
C GLN A 116 -18.05 1.98 16.34
N GLN A 117 -18.39 2.14 15.05
CA GLN A 117 -17.76 3.14 14.19
C GLN A 117 -17.99 4.55 14.75
N GLU A 118 -19.24 4.91 15.09
CA GLU A 118 -19.60 6.22 15.66
C GLU A 118 -18.93 6.48 17.02
N GLN A 119 -18.81 5.47 17.88
CA GLN A 119 -18.17 5.59 19.19
C GLN A 119 -16.65 5.81 19.09
N GLN A 120 -15.97 5.21 18.12
CA GLN A 120 -14.54 5.44 17.93
C GLN A 120 -14.24 6.86 17.44
N TYR A 121 -15.06 7.43 16.55
CA TYR A 121 -14.92 8.83 16.14
C TYR A 121 -15.01 9.79 17.34
N ALA A 122 -15.85 9.50 18.34
CA ALA A 122 -15.96 10.31 19.55
C ALA A 122 -14.79 10.12 20.54
N HIS A 123 -14.08 8.97 20.51
CA HIS A 123 -13.01 8.62 21.48
C HIS A 123 -11.58 8.84 20.97
N ASN A 124 -11.38 9.20 19.70
CA ASN A 124 -10.05 9.50 19.11
C ASN A 124 -9.34 10.69 19.78
N HIS A 125 -9.99 11.41 20.70
CA HIS A 125 -9.39 12.51 21.46
C HIS A 125 -8.68 12.11 22.76
N ASN A 126 -8.71 10.84 23.19
CA ASN A 126 -8.25 10.52 24.55
C ASN A 126 -7.73 9.09 24.81
N ASN A 127 -6.99 8.47 23.89
CA ASN A 127 -6.46 7.13 24.13
C ASN A 127 -4.93 7.06 24.21
N ASN A 128 -4.45 6.91 25.44
CA ASN A 128 -3.23 6.17 25.74
C ASN A 128 -3.35 4.75 25.17
N ASN A 129 -2.33 4.35 24.42
CA ASN A 129 -2.20 3.13 23.59
C ASN A 129 -2.19 1.80 24.39
N LYS A 130 -3.18 1.56 25.27
CA LYS A 130 -3.27 0.33 26.08
C LYS A 130 -4.26 -0.71 25.55
N ASN A 131 -5.08 -0.38 24.57
CA ASN A 131 -6.06 -1.31 24.03
C ASN A 131 -5.56 -1.92 22.72
N SER A 132 -5.38 -3.25 22.69
CA SER A 132 -5.08 -4.02 21.47
C SER A 132 -6.26 -4.14 20.50
N ARG A 133 -7.23 -3.19 20.54
CA ARG A 133 -8.48 -3.21 19.78
C ARG A 133 -8.59 -1.95 18.94
N PHE A 134 -8.79 -2.10 17.64
CA PHE A 134 -8.85 -1.00 16.67
C PHE A 134 -10.01 -1.20 15.70
N ILE A 135 -10.75 -0.15 15.34
CA ILE A 135 -11.71 -0.20 14.22
C ILE A 135 -11.11 0.56 13.05
N VAL A 136 -10.86 -0.13 11.96
CA VAL A 136 -10.14 0.44 10.82
C VAL A 136 -10.74 -0.02 9.49
N PRO A 137 -10.56 0.76 8.41
CA PRO A 137 -10.85 0.26 7.08
C PRO A 137 -9.87 -0.85 6.72
N ILE A 138 -10.39 -1.94 6.17
CA ILE A 138 -9.64 -3.01 5.52
C ILE A 138 -10.03 -3.08 4.06
N ALA A 139 -9.08 -3.38 3.18
CA ALA A 139 -9.35 -3.50 1.76
C ALA A 139 -8.59 -4.66 1.10
N HIS A 140 -9.02 -5.03 -0.10
CA HIS A 140 -8.33 -5.94 -1.00
C HIS A 140 -8.46 -5.41 -2.44
N PRO A 141 -7.61 -5.83 -3.39
CA PRO A 141 -7.75 -5.37 -4.77
C PRO A 141 -9.04 -5.95 -5.38
N ASP A 142 -9.64 -5.29 -6.37
CA ASP A 142 -10.83 -5.84 -7.06
C ASP A 142 -10.55 -7.16 -7.79
N THR A 143 -9.27 -7.41 -8.06
CA THR A 143 -8.70 -8.62 -8.65
C THR A 143 -8.24 -9.67 -7.62
N CYS A 144 -8.63 -9.51 -6.35
CA CYS A 144 -8.25 -10.40 -5.25
C CYS A 144 -8.32 -11.89 -5.65
N PRO A 145 -7.18 -12.61 -5.67
CA PRO A 145 -7.14 -14.02 -6.07
C PRO A 145 -8.01 -14.91 -5.20
N PHE A 146 -8.04 -14.68 -3.89
CA PHE A 146 -8.87 -15.46 -2.97
C PHE A 146 -10.37 -15.23 -3.19
N LYS A 147 -10.78 -14.02 -3.59
CA LYS A 147 -12.17 -13.75 -4.00
C LYS A 147 -12.51 -14.47 -5.30
N ALA A 148 -11.63 -14.40 -6.30
CA ALA A 148 -11.80 -15.06 -7.59
C ALA A 148 -11.83 -16.60 -7.47
N MET A 149 -11.04 -17.17 -6.55
CA MET A 149 -10.99 -18.62 -6.31
C MET A 149 -12.33 -19.19 -5.85
N ILE A 150 -13.13 -18.44 -5.08
CA ILE A 150 -14.45 -18.90 -4.60
C ILE A 150 -15.34 -19.34 -5.77
N THR A 151 -15.31 -18.61 -6.87
CA THR A 151 -16.13 -18.89 -8.06
C THR A 151 -15.47 -19.81 -9.09
N SER A 152 -14.17 -20.12 -8.94
CA SER A 152 -13.40 -20.85 -9.94
C SER A 152 -13.40 -22.36 -9.69
N GLN A 153 -14.18 -23.13 -10.47
CA GLN A 153 -14.28 -24.59 -10.33
C GLN A 153 -12.92 -25.32 -10.38
N SER A 154 -12.03 -24.93 -11.30
CA SER A 154 -10.68 -25.53 -11.43
C SER A 154 -9.83 -25.34 -10.18
N HIS A 155 -9.77 -24.13 -9.62
CA HIS A 155 -9.04 -23.83 -8.39
C HIS A 155 -9.67 -24.50 -7.16
N GLN A 156 -11.00 -24.56 -7.10
CA GLN A 156 -11.70 -25.32 -6.06
C GLN A 156 -11.35 -26.81 -6.10
N GLN A 157 -11.16 -27.38 -7.30
CA GLN A 157 -10.68 -28.75 -7.46
C GLN A 157 -9.23 -28.90 -6.96
N PHE A 158 -8.32 -28.00 -7.35
CA PHE A 158 -6.93 -28.03 -6.86
C PHE A 158 -6.83 -27.89 -5.34
N LEU A 159 -7.65 -27.03 -4.72
CA LEU A 159 -7.69 -26.89 -3.26
C LEU A 159 -8.11 -28.18 -2.56
N LYS A 160 -9.00 -28.98 -3.16
CA LYS A 160 -9.41 -30.29 -2.62
C LYS A 160 -8.33 -31.34 -2.77
N GLU A 161 -7.62 -31.33 -3.89
CA GLU A 161 -6.57 -32.29 -4.21
C GLU A 161 -5.28 -32.02 -3.42
N SER A 162 -4.96 -30.74 -3.18
CA SER A 162 -3.75 -30.31 -2.50
C SER A 162 -4.04 -29.08 -1.61
N PRO A 163 -4.68 -29.28 -0.44
CA PRO A 163 -5.00 -28.19 0.45
C PRO A 163 -3.71 -27.60 1.04
N PRO A 164 -3.44 -26.30 0.86
CA PRO A 164 -2.27 -25.66 1.44
C PRO A 164 -2.42 -25.59 2.96
N LEU A 165 -1.35 -25.90 3.68
CA LEU A 165 -1.26 -25.79 5.14
C LEU A 165 -0.69 -24.44 5.60
N ASN A 166 -0.74 -23.43 4.74
CA ASN A 166 -0.17 -22.12 5.04
C ASN A 166 -1.13 -21.34 5.95
N PRO A 167 -0.64 -20.63 6.99
CA PRO A 167 -1.44 -19.66 7.70
C PRO A 167 -1.53 -18.34 6.92
N ILE A 168 -2.55 -17.53 7.19
CA ILE A 168 -2.55 -16.12 6.79
C ILE A 168 -1.46 -15.43 7.61
N LYS A 169 -0.48 -14.84 6.91
CA LYS A 169 0.67 -14.18 7.55
C LYS A 169 0.25 -12.78 7.97
N VAL A 170 0.76 -12.27 9.08
CA VAL A 170 0.52 -10.89 9.50
C VAL A 170 1.80 -10.09 9.33
N GLY A 171 1.67 -8.94 8.68
CA GLY A 171 2.74 -7.95 8.63
C GLY A 171 2.27 -6.61 9.15
N VAL A 172 3.20 -5.78 9.62
CA VAL A 172 2.92 -4.41 10.04
C VAL A 172 3.75 -3.47 9.18
N SER A 173 3.11 -2.44 8.61
CA SER A 173 3.79 -1.37 7.88
C SER A 173 3.51 -0.03 8.52
N ILE A 174 4.55 0.79 8.71
CA ILE A 174 4.45 2.09 9.37
C ILE A 174 4.47 3.24 8.36
N LEU A 175 3.48 4.12 8.44
CA LEU A 175 3.50 5.45 7.88
C LEU A 175 4.08 6.43 8.91
N ILE A 176 5.27 6.93 8.64
CA ILE A 176 5.90 7.97 9.46
C ILE A 176 5.66 9.30 8.76
N GLN A 177 5.05 10.23 9.47
CA GLN A 177 4.95 11.63 9.06
C GLN A 177 5.89 12.48 9.91
N ASP A 178 6.75 13.28 9.28
CA ASP A 178 7.57 14.28 9.95
C ASP A 178 6.84 15.62 10.19
N LYS A 179 7.51 16.53 10.89
CA LYS A 179 7.00 17.87 11.19
C LYS A 179 6.85 18.77 9.94
N TYR A 180 7.40 18.37 8.80
CA TYR A 180 7.33 19.09 7.53
C TYR A 180 6.22 18.58 6.62
N ASP A 181 5.28 17.77 7.14
CA ASP A 181 4.21 17.13 6.37
C ASP A 181 4.76 16.27 5.22
N ARG A 182 5.86 15.53 5.47
CA ARG A 182 6.41 14.51 4.57
C ARG A 182 6.24 13.13 5.15
N VAL A 183 6.09 12.11 4.30
CA VAL A 183 6.07 10.70 4.70
C VAL A 183 7.26 9.95 4.14
N PHE A 184 7.81 9.00 4.90
CA PHE A 184 8.93 8.19 4.44
C PHE A 184 8.46 6.96 3.66
N LEU A 185 8.87 6.83 2.40
CA LEU A 185 8.64 5.64 1.58
C LEU A 185 9.96 4.93 1.29
N THR A 186 9.92 3.60 1.21
CA THR A 186 11.07 2.77 0.82
C THR A 186 10.78 2.06 -0.50
N LYS A 187 11.78 2.04 -1.40
CA LYS A 187 11.76 1.25 -2.61
C LYS A 187 12.44 -0.07 -2.33
N ARG A 188 11.69 -1.17 -2.50
CA ARG A 188 12.14 -2.53 -2.24
C ARG A 188 13.28 -2.92 -3.16
N ALA A 189 14.29 -3.62 -2.65
CA ALA A 189 15.42 -4.08 -3.44
C ALA A 189 14.96 -4.95 -4.63
N SER A 190 15.53 -4.69 -5.81
CA SER A 190 15.20 -5.42 -7.05
C SER A 190 15.43 -6.93 -6.99
N THR A 191 16.20 -7.41 -6.02
CA THR A 191 16.50 -8.83 -5.75
C THR A 191 15.41 -9.56 -4.96
N MET A 192 14.43 -8.84 -4.39
CA MET A 192 13.39 -9.45 -3.56
C MET A 192 12.41 -10.31 -4.39
N ARG A 193 11.94 -11.42 -3.80
CA ARG A 193 11.00 -12.35 -4.46
C ARG A 193 9.63 -11.72 -4.72
N ILE A 194 9.11 -10.97 -3.75
CA ILE A 194 7.78 -10.37 -3.78
C ILE A 194 7.94 -8.85 -3.90
N PHE A 195 7.23 -8.26 -4.86
CA PHE A 195 7.20 -6.81 -5.14
C PHE A 195 8.61 -6.16 -5.25
N PRO A 196 9.53 -6.70 -6.08
CA PRO A 196 10.83 -6.06 -6.29
C PRO A 196 10.66 -4.67 -6.93
N SER A 197 11.42 -3.68 -6.45
CA SER A 197 11.39 -2.28 -6.92
C SER A 197 10.06 -1.54 -6.75
N PHE A 198 9.15 -2.07 -5.93
CA PHE A 198 7.94 -1.34 -5.52
C PHE A 198 8.25 -0.38 -4.37
N TRP A 199 7.63 0.79 -4.39
CA TRP A 199 7.59 1.69 -3.24
C TRP A 199 6.53 1.25 -2.25
N VAL A 200 6.94 1.11 -0.99
CA VAL A 200 6.12 0.68 0.13
C VAL A 200 6.41 1.55 1.35
N LEU A 201 5.59 1.39 2.38
CA LEU A 201 5.92 1.80 3.72
C LEU A 201 6.90 0.77 4.33
N PRO A 202 7.87 1.19 5.16
CA PRO A 202 8.72 0.26 5.90
C PRO A 202 7.87 -0.74 6.70
N GLY A 203 8.24 -2.01 6.70
CA GLY A 203 7.49 -3.02 7.43
C GLY A 203 7.69 -4.45 6.97
N GLY A 204 7.45 -5.37 7.89
CA GLY A 204 7.63 -6.80 7.67
C GLY A 204 6.72 -7.64 8.56
N HIS A 205 7.12 -8.90 8.79
CA HIS A 205 6.31 -9.88 9.50
C HIS A 205 6.32 -9.63 11.00
N MET A 206 5.20 -9.91 11.66
CA MET A 206 5.19 -9.93 13.12
C MET A 206 6.01 -11.12 13.64
N GLU A 207 6.80 -10.87 14.69
CA GLU A 207 7.46 -11.92 15.46
C GLU A 207 6.65 -12.30 16.70
N LYS A 208 6.99 -13.45 17.28
CA LYS A 208 6.26 -14.03 18.39
C LYS A 208 6.30 -13.12 19.62
N GLY A 209 5.12 -12.70 20.07
CA GLY A 209 4.94 -11.91 21.29
C GLY A 209 4.99 -10.40 21.07
N GLU A 210 5.23 -9.94 19.84
CA GLU A 210 5.22 -8.52 19.50
C GLU A 210 3.80 -7.95 19.44
N THR A 211 3.68 -6.69 19.84
CA THR A 211 2.57 -5.80 19.49
C THR A 211 2.78 -5.20 18.10
N PHE A 212 1.75 -4.59 17.52
CA PHE A 212 1.92 -3.87 16.26
C PHE A 212 2.95 -2.73 16.35
N GLU A 213 3.03 -2.09 17.52
CA GLU A 213 4.01 -1.03 17.78
C GLU A 213 5.44 -1.59 17.79
N GLU A 214 5.68 -2.67 18.53
CA GLU A 214 6.99 -3.33 18.60
C GLU A 214 7.44 -3.82 17.22
N THR A 215 6.57 -4.53 16.47
CA THR A 215 6.89 -5.00 15.11
C THR A 215 7.27 -3.83 14.21
N GLY A 216 6.45 -2.78 14.17
CA GLY A 216 6.72 -1.69 13.25
C GLY A 216 7.95 -0.86 13.63
N MET A 217 8.24 -0.67 14.93
CA MET A 217 9.47 -0.01 15.39
C MET A 217 10.71 -0.80 14.99
N ARG A 218 10.68 -2.13 15.15
CA ARG A 218 11.77 -3.01 14.77
C ARG A 218 12.02 -2.95 13.27
N GLU A 219 10.99 -3.16 12.46
CA GLU A 219 11.11 -3.16 10.99
C GLU A 219 11.60 -1.81 10.45
N LEU A 220 11.14 -0.71 11.04
CA LEU A 220 11.63 0.62 10.70
C LEU A 220 13.15 0.74 10.94
N LEU A 221 13.61 0.30 12.10
CA LEU A 221 15.03 0.33 12.45
C LEU A 221 15.85 -0.59 11.56
N GLU A 222 15.38 -1.82 11.32
CA GLU A 222 16.06 -2.84 10.52
C GLU A 222 16.19 -2.41 9.05
N GLU A 223 15.13 -1.88 8.44
CA GLU A 223 15.14 -1.51 7.03
C GLU A 223 15.83 -0.16 6.77
N THR A 224 15.71 0.80 7.69
CA THR A 224 16.04 2.21 7.41
C THR A 224 17.05 2.84 8.37
N GLY A 225 17.35 2.21 9.51
CA GLY A 225 18.18 2.77 10.57
C GLY A 225 17.50 3.86 11.40
N ILE A 226 16.24 4.22 11.11
CA ILE A 226 15.50 5.22 11.88
C ILE A 226 15.10 4.62 13.24
N ASP A 227 15.71 5.13 14.31
CA ASP A 227 15.43 4.70 15.68
C ASP A 227 14.53 5.71 16.41
N LEU A 228 13.26 5.35 16.59
CA LEU A 228 12.29 6.15 17.33
C LEU A 228 12.17 5.75 18.81
N VAL A 229 12.90 4.73 19.29
CA VAL A 229 12.82 4.26 20.70
C VAL A 229 13.29 5.34 21.67
N SER A 230 14.30 6.11 21.26
CA SER A 230 14.82 7.24 22.04
C SER A 230 13.89 8.47 22.04
N THR A 231 12.89 8.51 21.16
CA THR A 231 11.97 9.63 20.98
C THR A 231 10.89 9.58 22.06
N ARG A 232 10.86 10.58 22.95
CA ARG A 232 9.78 10.71 23.95
C ARG A 232 8.45 10.98 23.25
N ASN A 233 7.38 10.30 23.68
CA ASN A 233 5.99 10.49 23.25
C ASN A 233 5.68 10.10 21.79
N VAL A 234 6.29 9.04 21.27
CA VAL A 234 5.81 8.43 20.02
C VAL A 234 4.49 7.71 20.31
N ASN A 235 3.43 8.05 19.58
CA ASN A 235 2.16 7.34 19.65
C ASN A 235 1.88 6.68 18.30
N LEU A 236 1.89 5.35 18.29
CA LEU A 236 1.55 4.56 17.12
C LEU A 236 0.04 4.33 17.08
N THR A 237 -0.61 4.73 15.99
CA THR A 237 -2.04 4.49 15.80
C THR A 237 -2.26 3.54 14.62
N VAL A 238 -2.89 2.39 14.86
CA VAL A 238 -3.38 1.53 13.77
C VAL A 238 -4.55 2.22 13.09
N PHE A 239 -4.50 2.37 11.77
CA PHE A 239 -5.48 3.17 11.02
C PHE A 239 -5.96 2.51 9.72
N GLY A 240 -5.46 1.32 9.39
CA GLY A 240 -5.93 0.56 8.24
C GLY A 240 -5.41 -0.86 8.24
N ALA A 241 -6.00 -1.70 7.41
CA ALA A 241 -5.49 -3.02 7.09
C ALA A 241 -5.67 -3.34 5.60
N TYR A 242 -4.93 -4.32 5.09
CA TYR A 242 -5.07 -4.75 3.71
C TYR A 242 -4.81 -6.24 3.55
N GLU A 243 -5.67 -6.89 2.78
CA GLU A 243 -5.47 -8.27 2.34
C GLU A 243 -4.56 -8.27 1.12
N SER A 244 -3.29 -8.63 1.34
CA SER A 244 -2.27 -8.72 0.30
C SER A 244 -2.04 -10.17 -0.10
N THR A 245 -1.83 -10.39 -1.39
CA THR A 245 -1.62 -11.74 -1.95
C THR A 245 -0.41 -11.74 -2.87
N TYR A 246 0.24 -12.91 -2.99
CA TYR A 246 1.19 -13.13 -4.06
C TYR A 246 0.91 -14.48 -4.76
N PRO A 247 0.83 -14.50 -6.10
CA PRO A 247 0.83 -13.33 -7.02
C PRO A 247 -0.43 -12.45 -6.84
N LEU A 248 -0.42 -11.26 -7.45
CA LEU A 248 -1.53 -10.29 -7.39
C LEU A 248 -2.79 -10.74 -8.12
N TYR A 249 -2.66 -11.69 -9.05
CA TYR A 249 -3.75 -12.22 -9.85
C TYR A 249 -3.80 -13.74 -9.72
N LEU A 250 -5.00 -14.30 -9.82
CA LEU A 250 -5.18 -15.75 -9.85
C LEU A 250 -4.68 -16.30 -11.19
N ASN A 251 -3.61 -17.08 -11.15
CA ASN A 251 -3.05 -17.70 -12.33
C ASN A 251 -3.77 -19.01 -12.65
N GLU A 252 -4.09 -19.27 -13.92
CA GLU A 252 -4.64 -20.56 -14.32
C GLU A 252 -3.72 -21.72 -13.89
N GLY A 253 -4.32 -22.76 -13.31
CA GLY A 253 -3.58 -23.96 -12.94
C GLY A 253 -2.72 -23.85 -11.69
N ARG A 254 -2.76 -22.71 -10.97
CA ARG A 254 -1.87 -22.47 -9.82
C ARG A 254 -2.56 -21.68 -8.71
N LEU A 255 -2.44 -22.19 -7.49
CA LEU A 255 -2.88 -21.46 -6.31
C LEU A 255 -1.91 -20.30 -5.99
N PRO A 256 -2.37 -19.23 -5.31
CA PRO A 256 -1.48 -18.27 -4.70
C PRO A 256 -0.45 -18.93 -3.78
N THR A 257 0.70 -18.29 -3.57
CA THR A 257 1.73 -18.81 -2.65
C THR A 257 1.77 -18.06 -1.34
N ASP A 258 1.24 -16.84 -1.30
CA ASP A 258 1.20 -16.02 -0.09
C ASP A 258 -0.16 -15.33 0.09
N HIS A 259 -0.59 -15.27 1.34
CA HIS A 259 -1.76 -14.55 1.83
C HIS A 259 -1.33 -13.81 3.10
N HIS A 260 -1.47 -12.49 3.09
CA HIS A 260 -1.11 -11.63 4.20
C HIS A 260 -2.28 -10.73 4.62
N THR A 261 -2.45 -10.56 5.92
CA THR A 261 -3.11 -9.40 6.51
C THR A 261 -2.04 -8.38 6.87
N VAL A 262 -1.97 -7.27 6.13
CA VAL A 262 -1.06 -6.17 6.42
C VAL A 262 -1.78 -5.18 7.32
N ILE A 263 -1.24 -4.91 8.50
CA ILE A 263 -1.71 -3.90 9.44
C ILE A 263 -0.94 -2.62 9.20
N TYR A 264 -1.65 -1.52 8.97
CA TYR A 264 -1.04 -0.22 8.78
C TYR A 264 -1.16 0.62 10.04
N ALA A 265 -0.01 1.10 10.48
CA ALA A 265 0.11 1.96 11.62
C ALA A 265 0.72 3.31 11.22
N HIS A 266 0.35 4.36 11.93
CA HIS A 266 0.82 5.71 11.67
C HIS A 266 1.50 6.28 12.91
N ILE A 267 2.59 6.99 12.66
CA ILE A 267 3.33 7.77 13.65
C ILE A 267 3.57 9.16 13.09
N LYS A 268 3.27 10.17 13.90
CA LYS A 268 3.71 11.53 13.67
C LYS A 268 4.88 11.84 14.59
N ILE A 269 5.96 12.36 14.04
CA ILE A 269 7.12 12.83 14.78
C ILE A 269 7.20 14.35 14.71
N ASP A 270 7.42 14.98 15.87
CA ASP A 270 7.61 16.43 15.96
C ASP A 270 9.10 16.84 15.97
N GLN A 271 9.99 15.85 16.01
CA GLN A 271 11.43 16.03 16.03
C GLN A 271 12.01 15.83 14.63
N ASP A 272 13.12 16.52 14.33
CA ASP A 272 13.89 16.24 13.12
C ASP A 272 14.55 14.88 13.26
N ILE A 273 14.44 14.08 12.20
CA ILE A 273 15.32 12.93 12.03
C ILE A 273 16.62 13.47 11.44
N ASP A 274 17.73 13.22 12.12
CA ASP A 274 19.04 13.48 11.54
C ASP A 274 19.25 12.51 10.38
N ASN A 275 19.24 13.04 9.16
CA ASN A 275 19.39 12.29 7.92
C ASN A 275 20.66 11.46 7.84
N SER A 276 21.71 11.83 8.60
CA SER A 276 22.94 11.04 8.68
C SER A 276 22.74 9.70 9.41
N GLN A 277 21.64 9.54 10.15
CA GLN A 277 21.27 8.31 10.84
C GLN A 277 20.55 7.31 9.92
N ILE A 278 19.97 7.77 8.81
CA ILE A 278 19.27 6.91 7.86
C ILE A 278 20.28 5.99 7.16
N LYS A 279 20.20 4.70 7.46
CA LYS A 279 21.07 3.64 6.95
C LYS A 279 20.20 2.52 6.41
N LEU A 280 19.95 2.57 5.11
CA LEU A 280 19.09 1.62 4.43
C LEU A 280 19.77 0.25 4.33
N GLU A 281 19.06 -0.82 4.71
CA GLU A 281 19.56 -2.19 4.58
C GLU A 281 19.53 -2.62 3.10
N PRO A 282 20.69 -2.76 2.43
CA PRO A 282 20.77 -2.89 0.98
C PRO A 282 20.26 -4.22 0.40
N ASN A 283 19.87 -5.19 1.23
CA ASN A 283 19.19 -6.39 0.76
C ASN A 283 17.66 -6.24 0.71
N GLU A 284 17.14 -5.18 1.35
CA GLU A 284 15.70 -4.97 1.52
C GLU A 284 15.24 -3.66 0.87
N VAL A 285 16.03 -2.60 1.02
CA VAL A 285 15.70 -1.26 0.54
C VAL A 285 16.79 -0.75 -0.40
N GLU A 286 16.42 -0.39 -1.63
CA GLU A 286 17.35 0.21 -2.59
C GLU A 286 17.42 1.73 -2.48
N ILE A 287 16.28 2.37 -2.19
CA ILE A 287 16.10 3.83 -2.09
C ILE A 287 15.08 4.12 -0.99
N GLY A 288 15.31 5.16 -0.18
CA GLY A 288 14.33 5.73 0.75
C GLY A 288 14.06 7.18 0.38
N ALA A 289 12.84 7.68 0.57
CA ALA A 289 12.51 9.06 0.25
C ALA A 289 11.49 9.67 1.22
N TRP A 290 11.74 10.90 1.67
CA TRP A 290 10.71 11.75 2.27
C TRP A 290 9.86 12.38 1.16
N VAL A 291 8.59 12.00 1.12
CA VAL A 291 7.61 12.40 0.12
C VAL A 291 6.61 13.39 0.74
N PRO A 292 6.55 14.65 0.26
CA PRO A 292 5.56 15.62 0.75
C PRO A 292 4.11 15.13 0.58
N LEU A 293 3.26 15.42 1.56
CA LEU A 293 1.82 15.14 1.46
C LEU A 293 1.17 15.88 0.27
N SER A 294 1.70 17.05 -0.11
CA SER A 294 1.29 17.79 -1.31
C SER A 294 1.50 16.97 -2.59
N LEU A 295 2.67 16.34 -2.73
CA LEU A 295 3.01 15.49 -3.85
C LEU A 295 2.14 14.23 -3.88
N LEU A 296 1.90 13.58 -2.74
CA LEU A 296 0.98 12.43 -2.68
C LEU A 296 -0.44 12.81 -3.10
N ALA A 297 -0.93 13.96 -2.64
CA ALA A 297 -2.23 14.49 -3.06
C ALA A 297 -2.27 14.71 -4.59
N GLU A 298 -1.21 15.27 -5.18
CA GLU A 298 -1.10 15.49 -6.62
C GLU A 298 -1.06 14.16 -7.41
N MET A 299 -0.31 13.18 -6.92
CA MET A 299 -0.24 11.85 -7.51
C MET A 299 -1.62 11.17 -7.57
N PHE A 300 -2.42 11.31 -6.51
CA PHE A 300 -3.70 10.62 -6.39
C PHE A 300 -4.91 11.41 -6.91
N ASP A 301 -4.80 12.72 -7.11
CA ASP A 301 -5.84 13.53 -7.80
C ASP A 301 -5.78 13.35 -9.32
N ASN A 302 -4.59 13.05 -9.86
CA ASN A 302 -4.36 12.75 -11.28
C ASN A 302 -4.91 11.36 -11.70
N ARG A 303 -6.22 11.30 -11.92
CA ARG A 303 -6.95 10.10 -12.38
C ARG A 303 -6.33 9.50 -13.65
N GLY A 304 -6.32 8.17 -13.77
CA GLY A 304 -5.88 7.45 -14.97
C GLY A 304 -4.38 7.15 -15.12
N LYS A 305 -3.58 7.25 -14.05
CA LYS A 305 -2.13 6.91 -14.07
C LYS A 305 -1.74 5.69 -13.21
N GLY A 306 -2.67 4.78 -12.94
CA GLY A 306 -2.39 3.53 -12.23
C GLY A 306 -2.47 3.59 -10.70
N TYR A 307 -2.81 4.74 -10.10
CA TYR A 307 -3.02 4.90 -8.66
C TYR A 307 -4.50 4.97 -8.26
N GLU A 308 -5.37 4.32 -9.02
CA GLU A 308 -6.79 4.22 -8.68
C GLU A 308 -7.02 3.07 -7.69
N PHE A 309 -8.00 3.24 -6.80
CA PHE A 309 -8.45 2.17 -5.92
C PHE A 309 -9.97 2.17 -5.96
N LYS A 310 -10.57 1.03 -6.29
CA LYS A 310 -12.02 0.92 -6.45
C LYS A 310 -12.73 1.22 -5.12
N ASP A 311 -13.90 1.85 -5.21
CA ASP A 311 -14.72 2.25 -4.05
C ASP A 311 -14.04 3.26 -3.10
N SER A 312 -13.02 3.96 -3.62
CA SER A 312 -12.26 4.99 -2.93
C SER A 312 -12.29 6.29 -3.76
N PRO A 313 -13.41 7.04 -3.80
CA PRO A 313 -13.54 8.30 -4.55
C PRO A 313 -12.96 9.50 -3.78
N HIS A 314 -12.07 10.30 -4.39
CA HIS A 314 -11.33 11.35 -3.67
C HIS A 314 -11.29 12.70 -4.41
N ASN A 315 -11.15 13.77 -3.61
CA ASN A 315 -10.87 15.14 -4.04
C ASN A 315 -9.90 15.76 -3.03
N TYR A 316 -8.64 15.93 -3.44
CA TYR A 316 -7.56 16.46 -2.58
C TYR A 316 -7.23 17.93 -2.83
N LYS A 317 -8.08 18.67 -3.57
CA LYS A 317 -7.81 20.07 -3.98
C LYS A 317 -7.38 20.99 -2.85
N HIS A 318 -7.83 20.75 -1.62
CA HIS A 318 -7.46 21.57 -0.47
C HIS A 318 -6.00 21.37 -0.01
N LEU A 319 -5.44 20.16 -0.16
CA LEU A 319 -4.03 19.89 0.15
C LEU A 319 -3.10 20.50 -0.91
N LEU A 320 -3.55 20.55 -2.17
CA LEU A 320 -2.84 21.23 -3.26
C LEU A 320 -2.75 22.75 -3.06
N ASN A 321 -3.75 23.35 -2.40
CA ASN A 321 -3.81 24.80 -2.20
C ASN A 321 -2.95 25.34 -1.04
N ARG A 322 -2.34 24.48 -0.19
CA ARG A 322 -1.48 24.94 0.93
C ARG A 322 -0.21 25.66 0.45
N GLN A 323 0.31 25.35 -0.74
CA GLN A 323 1.44 26.07 -1.34
C GLN A 323 1.17 27.57 -1.55
N ALA A 324 -0.10 27.99 -1.64
CA ALA A 324 -0.43 29.39 -1.94
C ALA A 324 -0.46 30.33 -0.71
N LYS A 325 -0.24 29.84 0.52
CA LYS A 325 -0.34 30.65 1.76
C LYS A 325 0.75 30.39 2.80
N GLY A 326 1.98 30.08 2.37
CA GLY A 326 3.17 30.26 3.22
C GLY A 326 3.53 31.76 3.36
N PRO A 327 4.28 32.18 4.40
CA PRO A 327 4.58 33.58 4.63
C PRO A 327 5.33 34.15 3.44
N SER A 328 4.84 35.27 2.93
CA SER A 328 5.44 36.06 1.86
C SER A 328 6.91 36.35 2.15
N SER A 329 7.80 35.67 1.46
CA SER A 329 9.11 36.20 1.09
C SER A 329 9.20 36.17 -0.42
N GLU A 330 9.54 37.31 -0.98
CA GLU A 330 9.88 37.55 -2.39
C GLU A 330 10.75 36.40 -2.94
N ALA A 331 10.10 35.39 -3.53
CA ALA A 331 10.77 34.37 -4.31
C ALA A 331 10.75 34.82 -5.76
N ASN A 332 11.93 35.09 -6.29
CA ASN A 332 12.14 35.26 -7.73
C ASN A 332 11.49 34.10 -8.49
N ASP A 333 10.82 34.42 -9.61
CA ASP A 333 10.44 33.45 -10.64
C ASP A 333 11.67 32.62 -11.03
N GLY A 334 11.80 31.42 -10.47
CA GLY A 334 12.95 30.54 -10.71
C GLY A 334 13.25 29.45 -9.69
N ASP A 335 12.62 29.42 -8.51
CA ASP A 335 12.95 28.44 -7.45
C ASP A 335 11.71 27.68 -6.95
N SER A 336 11.39 26.56 -7.61
CA SER A 336 10.39 25.60 -7.15
C SER A 336 11.02 24.60 -6.17
N SER A 337 11.34 25.05 -4.96
CA SER A 337 11.86 24.18 -3.90
C SER A 337 10.74 23.34 -3.25
N GLU A 338 10.41 22.20 -3.85
CA GLU A 338 9.78 21.07 -3.15
C GLU A 338 10.43 19.77 -3.62
N ASP A 339 11.69 19.61 -3.20
CA ASP A 339 12.56 18.49 -3.49
C ASP A 339 12.23 17.29 -2.60
N LEU A 340 11.94 16.16 -3.23
CA LEU A 340 12.00 14.85 -2.58
C LEU A 340 13.36 14.70 -1.92
N GLU A 341 13.38 14.38 -0.63
CA GLU A 341 14.64 14.11 0.06
C GLU A 341 14.96 12.62 -0.06
N ILE A 342 16.03 12.27 -0.77
CA ILE A 342 16.31 10.90 -1.23
C ILE A 342 17.55 10.34 -0.54
N HIS A 343 17.42 9.12 -0.04
CA HIS A 343 18.48 8.34 0.60
C HIS A 343 18.75 7.07 -0.22
N TYR A 344 20.01 6.68 -0.34
CA TYR A 344 20.44 5.53 -1.12
C TYR A 344 21.07 4.47 -0.22
N SER A 345 20.85 3.20 -0.55
CA SER A 345 21.56 2.12 0.11
C SER A 345 23.04 2.09 -0.30
N THR A 346 23.90 1.57 0.58
CA THR A 346 25.35 1.55 0.37
C THR A 346 25.80 0.74 -0.85
N LYS A 347 24.99 -0.21 -1.34
CA LYS A 347 25.26 -0.90 -2.61
C LYS A 347 25.12 0.01 -3.84
N ASN A 348 24.29 1.05 -3.73
CA ASN A 348 23.95 1.95 -4.83
C ASN A 348 24.80 3.24 -4.86
N THR A 349 25.60 3.52 -3.83
CA THR A 349 26.40 4.76 -3.75
C THR A 349 27.58 4.80 -4.73
N ASN A 350 28.04 3.66 -5.25
CA ASN A 350 29.20 3.58 -6.14
C ASN A 350 28.83 3.65 -7.64
N ASP A 351 27.55 3.73 -7.99
CA ASP A 351 27.07 3.77 -9.37
C ASP A 351 26.67 5.21 -9.76
N ASN A 352 27.60 5.97 -10.35
CA ASN A 352 27.33 7.30 -10.92
C ASN A 352 26.17 7.29 -11.96
N HIS A 353 25.88 6.13 -12.55
CA HIS A 353 24.75 5.91 -13.46
C HIS A 353 23.38 5.82 -12.76
N GLN A 354 23.31 5.46 -11.47
CA GLN A 354 22.06 5.43 -10.73
C GLN A 354 21.67 6.80 -10.18
N GLN A 355 22.64 7.60 -9.71
CA GLN A 355 22.39 8.98 -9.28
C GLN A 355 21.83 9.86 -10.42
N GLN A 356 22.21 9.60 -11.68
CA GLN A 356 21.66 10.27 -12.86
C GLN A 356 20.24 9.82 -13.26
N LYS A 357 19.82 8.58 -12.92
CA LYS A 357 18.46 8.08 -13.23
C LYS A 357 17.35 8.71 -12.39
N VAL A 358 17.70 9.36 -11.28
CA VAL A 358 16.76 9.86 -10.26
C VAL A 358 16.52 11.38 -10.37
N GLY A 359 17.19 12.06 -11.30
CA GLY A 359 17.00 13.49 -11.59
C GLY A 359 15.58 13.88 -12.00
N ASN A 360 14.64 12.93 -12.07
CA ASN A 360 13.23 13.24 -12.20
C ASN A 360 12.27 12.28 -11.45
N LEU A 361 12.63 11.82 -10.24
CA LEU A 361 11.77 10.93 -9.44
C LEU A 361 10.38 11.54 -9.17
N ARG A 362 10.31 12.85 -8.92
CA ARG A 362 9.03 13.57 -8.77
C ARG A 362 8.14 13.38 -10.00
N GLN A 363 8.67 13.63 -11.21
CA GLN A 363 7.88 13.42 -12.42
C GLN A 363 7.55 11.94 -12.64
N SER A 364 8.45 11.01 -12.28
CA SER A 364 8.15 9.57 -12.34
C SER A 364 6.93 9.23 -11.48
N PHE A 365 6.89 9.69 -10.23
CA PHE A 365 5.70 9.58 -9.38
C PHE A 365 4.47 10.22 -10.02
N LEU A 366 4.57 11.47 -10.49
CA LEU A 366 3.44 12.19 -11.09
C LEU A 366 2.94 11.58 -12.41
N THR A 367 3.78 10.84 -13.13
CA THR A 367 3.45 10.21 -14.41
C THR A 367 3.02 8.75 -14.28
N GLY A 368 3.06 8.16 -13.07
CA GLY A 368 2.78 6.74 -12.88
C GLY A 368 3.93 5.83 -13.30
N GLY A 369 5.16 6.36 -13.39
CA GLY A 369 6.37 5.62 -13.74
C GLY A 369 6.92 4.76 -12.59
N GLU A 370 6.58 5.08 -11.35
CA GLU A 370 6.96 4.30 -10.17
C GLU A 370 5.91 3.26 -9.80
N LEU A 371 6.37 2.07 -9.43
CA LEU A 371 5.53 0.96 -9.00
C LEU A 371 5.16 1.13 -7.52
N ILE A 372 3.87 1.23 -7.22
CA ILE A 372 3.33 1.30 -5.86
C ILE A 372 2.23 0.24 -5.76
N PRO A 373 2.25 -0.68 -4.77
CA PRO A 373 1.26 -1.73 -4.71
C PRO A 373 -0.07 -1.15 -4.24
N GLU A 374 -1.18 -1.74 -4.66
CA GLU A 374 -2.53 -1.24 -4.37
C GLU A 374 -2.80 -1.04 -2.87
N GLY A 375 -2.23 -1.89 -2.00
CA GLY A 375 -2.32 -1.72 -0.55
C GLY A 375 -1.67 -0.43 -0.04
N THR A 376 -0.48 -0.08 -0.55
CA THR A 376 0.20 1.18 -0.24
C THR A 376 -0.57 2.37 -0.80
N VAL A 377 -1.11 2.27 -2.03
CA VAL A 377 -1.98 3.32 -2.59
C VAL A 377 -3.22 3.52 -1.70
N PHE A 378 -3.90 2.42 -1.35
CA PHE A 378 -5.08 2.44 -0.49
C PHE A 378 -4.80 3.16 0.82
N ILE A 379 -3.75 2.77 1.54
CA ILE A 379 -3.50 3.32 2.87
C ILE A 379 -3.06 4.79 2.82
N LEU A 380 -2.25 5.19 1.83
CA LEU A 380 -1.84 6.59 1.68
C LEU A 380 -3.06 7.47 1.37
N LYS A 381 -4.03 6.98 0.59
CA LYS A 381 -5.31 7.68 0.38
C LYS A 381 -6.14 7.80 1.66
N GLN A 382 -6.25 6.72 2.44
CA GLN A 382 -6.92 6.77 3.76
C GLN A 382 -6.24 7.80 4.66
N TYR A 383 -4.91 7.86 4.64
CA TYR A 383 -4.16 8.83 5.42
C TYR A 383 -4.46 10.27 5.01
N LEU A 384 -4.43 10.59 3.72
CA LEU A 384 -4.77 11.93 3.21
C LEU A 384 -6.20 12.34 3.58
N ASN A 385 -7.16 11.42 3.57
CA ASN A 385 -8.52 11.68 4.04
C ASN A 385 -8.57 12.03 5.53
N LEU A 386 -7.83 11.28 6.37
CA LEU A 386 -7.75 11.57 7.80
C LEU A 386 -7.17 12.97 8.04
N GLN A 387 -6.14 13.38 7.27
CA GLN A 387 -5.60 14.73 7.36
C GLN A 387 -6.63 15.80 6.95
N GLN A 388 -7.39 15.54 5.88
CA GLN A 388 -8.45 16.45 5.44
C GLN A 388 -9.58 16.59 6.46
N GLN A 389 -9.97 15.49 7.14
CA GLN A 389 -11.00 15.50 8.18
C GLN A 389 -10.54 16.31 9.40
N LYS A 390 -9.34 16.03 9.92
CA LYS A 390 -8.74 16.78 11.05
C LYS A 390 -8.67 18.28 10.76
N GLN A 391 -8.30 18.66 9.54
CA GLN A 391 -8.28 20.07 9.14
C GLN A 391 -9.67 20.72 9.21
N LYS A 392 -10.71 20.05 8.68
CA LYS A 392 -12.09 20.57 8.73
C LYS A 392 -12.63 20.69 10.14
N GLU A 393 -12.15 19.88 11.07
CA GLU A 393 -12.50 19.96 12.49
C GLU A 393 -11.81 21.14 13.18
N LEU A 394 -10.54 21.43 12.84
CA LEU A 394 -9.82 22.60 13.34
C LEU A 394 -10.36 23.94 12.81
N GLU A 395 -11.02 23.92 11.66
CA GLU A 395 -11.63 25.11 11.03
C GLU A 395 -13.05 25.41 11.55
N LYS A 396 -13.67 24.49 12.31
CA LYS A 396 -14.98 24.66 12.96
C LYS A 396 -14.80 25.13 14.40
#